data_AF-A0A0N0KHK2-F1
#
_entry.id   AF-A0A0N0KHK2-F1
#
_cell.length_a   1.000
_cell.length_b   1.000
_cell.length_c   1.000
_cell.angle_alpha   90.00
_cell.angle_beta   90.00
_cell.angle_gamma   90.00
#
_symmetry.space_group_name_H-M   'P 1'
#
loop_
_entity.id
_entity.type
_entity.pdbx_description
1 polymer ?
#
loop_
_entity_poly.entity_id
_entity_poly.type
_entity_poly.pdbx_seq_one_letter_code
_entity_poly.pdbx_strand_id
1 'polypeptide(L)' 'MHQHQSRTHKSLYQRLTEEACSLRDQAEAAPQDERDRLIDRARQLETAANMEGWLSSAELKPPT' A
#
# COMPACT_ATOMS: atom_id res chain seq x y z
N MET A 1 -0.14 10.67 -34.42
CA MET A 1 0.13 9.51 -33.53
C MET A 1 -0.55 9.79 -32.21
N HIS A 2 -1.79 9.32 -32.02
CA HIS A 2 -2.56 9.55 -30.81
C HIS A 2 -1.97 8.69 -29.68
N GLN A 3 -1.24 9.32 -28.77
CA GLN A 3 -0.78 8.69 -27.53
C GLN A 3 -2.03 8.27 -26.77
N HIS A 4 -2.31 6.97 -26.76
CA HIS A 4 -3.37 6.39 -25.97
C HIS A 4 -3.00 6.61 -24.50
N GLN A 5 -3.84 7.33 -23.77
CA GLN A 5 -3.71 7.46 -22.33
C GLN A 5 -3.86 6.06 -21.73
N SER A 6 -2.77 5.34 -21.53
CA SER A 6 -2.76 4.12 -20.74
C SER A 6 -3.08 4.55 -19.32
N ARG A 7 -4.31 4.28 -18.91
CA ARG A 7 -4.79 4.41 -17.54
C ARG A 7 -3.79 3.69 -16.63
N THR A 8 -2.89 4.42 -15.97
CA THR A 8 -1.84 3.85 -15.14
C THR A 8 -2.50 3.21 -13.92
N HIS A 9 -2.69 1.90 -13.97
CA HIS A 9 -3.22 1.15 -12.85
C HIS A 9 -2.14 1.13 -11.77
N LYS A 10 -2.42 1.69 -10.58
CA LYS A 10 -1.47 1.68 -9.46
C LYS A 10 -1.08 0.25 -9.13
N SER A 11 0.20 0.02 -8.83
CA SER A 11 0.68 -1.29 -8.40
C SER A 11 0.05 -1.67 -7.05
N LEU A 12 0.05 -2.96 -6.72
CA LEU A 12 -0.47 -3.42 -5.43
C LEU A 12 0.28 -2.75 -4.27
N TYR A 13 1.62 -2.68 -4.37
CA TYR A 13 2.47 -1.94 -3.43
C TYR A 13 1.99 -0.49 -3.23
N GLN A 14 1.80 0.27 -4.32
CA GLN A 14 1.38 1.67 -4.23
C GLN A 14 0.03 1.83 -3.56
N ARG A 15 -0.93 0.97 -3.90
CA ARG A 15 -2.28 1.01 -3.31
C ARG A 15 -2.26 0.70 -1.81
N LEU A 16 -1.49 -0.31 -1.40
CA LEU A 16 -1.37 -0.69 0.01
C LEU A 16 -0.72 0.43 0.84
N THR A 17 0.34 1.04 0.33
CA THR A 17 1.04 2.15 0.99
C THR A 17 0.15 3.39 1.10
N GLU A 18 -0.55 3.76 0.03
CA GLU A 18 -1.48 4.90 0.05
C GLU A 18 -2.63 4.70 1.03
N GLU A 19 -3.23 3.50 1.07
CA GLU A 19 -4.30 3.17 1.99
C GLU A 19 -3.80 3.18 3.44
N ALA A 20 -2.60 2.66 3.71
CA ALA A 20 -1.99 2.73 5.03
C ALA A 20 -1.80 4.18 5.49
N CYS A 21 -1.29 5.06 4.62
CA CYS A 21 -1.18 6.48 4.92
C CYS A 21 -2.54 7.11 5.23
N SER A 22 -3.55 6.85 4.40
CA SER A 22 -4.89 7.39 4.62
C SER A 22 -5.52 6.93 5.93
N LEU A 23 -5.29 5.68 6.35
CA LEU A 23 -5.77 5.17 7.64
C LEU A 23 -5.08 5.86 8.82
N ARG A 24 -3.79 6.21 8.69
CA ARG A 24 -3.07 6.97 9.71
C ARG A 24 -3.62 8.40 9.82
N ASP A 25 -3.86 9.05 8.69
CA ASP A 25 -4.45 10.40 8.65
C ASP A 25 -5.84 10.39 9.31
N GLN A 26 -6.67 9.37 9.03
CA GLN A 26 -7.97 9.19 9.68
C GLN A 26 -7.83 8.96 11.19
N ALA A 27 -6.80 8.22 11.61
CA ALA A 27 -6.55 7.93 13.02
C ALA A 27 -6.21 9.19 13.84
N GLU A 28 -5.64 10.23 13.22
CA GLU A 28 -5.35 11.50 13.89
C GLU A 28 -6.60 12.23 14.39
N ALA A 29 -7.71 12.10 13.65
CA ALA A 29 -8.99 12.72 13.97
C ALA A 29 -9.96 11.80 14.73
N ALA A 30 -9.60 10.53 14.93
CA ALA A 30 -10.51 9.52 15.48
C ALA A 30 -10.50 9.44 17.02
N PRO A 31 -11.63 9.08 17.65
CA PRO A 31 -11.69 8.67 19.06
C PRO A 31 -10.77 7.48 19.34
N GLN A 32 -10.35 7.31 20.60
CA GLN A 32 -9.29 6.37 20.98
C GLN A 32 -9.52 4.92 20.52
N ASP A 33 -10.72 4.39 20.70
CA ASP A 33 -11.12 3.04 20.35
C ASP A 33 -11.19 2.80 18.83
N GLU A 34 -11.48 3.83 18.04
CA GLU A 34 -11.44 3.78 16.58
C GLU A 34 -10.03 4.02 16.04
N ARG A 35 -9.29 4.95 16.65
CA ARG A 35 -7.89 5.26 16.36
C ARG A 35 -7.01 4.02 16.44
N ASP A 36 -7.16 3.22 17.50
CA ASP A 36 -6.35 2.02 17.68
C ASP A 36 -6.61 1.00 16.56
N ARG A 37 -7.88 0.83 16.15
CA ARG A 37 -8.25 -0.05 15.02
C ARG A 37 -7.69 0.45 13.69
N LEU A 38 -7.74 1.76 13.44
CA LEU A 38 -7.20 2.38 12.24
C LEU A 38 -5.67 2.22 12.16
N ILE A 39 -4.97 2.43 13.29
CA ILE A 39 -3.52 2.23 13.39
C ILE A 39 -3.14 0.76 13.15
N ASP A 40 -3.85 -0.18 13.78
CA ASP A 40 -3.57 -1.61 13.60
C ASP A 40 -3.80 -2.05 12.16
N ARG A 41 -4.83 -1.51 11.50
CA ARG A 41 -5.08 -1.78 10.09
C ARG A 41 -3.99 -1.18 9.20
N ALA A 42 -3.56 0.06 9.45
CA ALA A 42 -2.47 0.70 8.72
C ALA A 42 -1.19 -0.16 8.79
N ARG A 43 -0.82 -0.65 9.97
CA ARG A 43 0.35 -1.53 10.17
C ARG A 43 0.25 -2.84 9.37
N GLN A 44 -0.94 -3.44 9.29
CA GLN A 44 -1.16 -4.63 8.48
C GLN A 44 -0.92 -4.34 6.98
N LEU A 45 -1.39 -3.19 6.50
CA LEU A 45 -1.20 -2.80 5.10
C LEU A 45 0.25 -2.44 4.80
N GLU A 46 0.96 -1.78 5.71
CA GLU A 46 2.41 -1.53 5.61
C GLU A 46 3.18 -2.86 5.51
N THR A 47 2.80 -3.85 6.33
CA THR A 47 3.42 -5.18 6.29
C THR A 47 3.16 -5.86 4.95
N ALA A 48 1.93 -5.82 4.44
CA ALA A 48 1.57 -6.39 3.15
C ALA A 48 2.30 -5.68 1.99
N ALA A 49 2.44 -4.36 2.04
CA ALA A 49 3.21 -3.58 1.07
C ALA A 49 4.68 -4.00 1.08
N ASN A 50 5.29 -4.15 2.26
CA ASN A 50 6.68 -4.59 2.36
C ASN A 50 6.88 -6.01 1.78
N MET A 51 5.97 -6.94 2.07
CA MET A 51 5.99 -8.28 1.47
C MET A 51 5.90 -8.23 -0.06
N GLU A 52 5.03 -7.39 -0.60
CA GLU A 52 4.93 -7.23 -2.05
C GLU A 52 6.17 -6.57 -2.66
N GLY A 53 6.77 -5.61 -1.93
CA GLY A 53 8.07 -5.06 -2.28
C GLY A 53 9.13 -6.15 -2.44
N TRP A 54 9.20 -7.09 -1.49
CA TRP A 54 10.09 -8.24 -1.57
C TRP A 54 9.76 -9.16 -2.74
N LEU A 55 8.51 -9.59 -2.89
CA LEU A 55 8.09 -10.50 -3.97
C LEU A 55 8.32 -9.92 -5.37
N SER A 56 8.22 -8.60 -5.51
CA SER A 56 8.45 -7.92 -6.78
C SER A 56 9.94 -7.74 -7.13
N SER A 57 10.85 -7.91 -6.16
CA SER A 57 12.30 -7.74 -6.32
C SER A 57 12.91 -8.75 -7.30
N ALA A 58 13.88 -8.30 -8.08
CA ALA A 58 14.53 -9.11 -9.12
C ALA A 58 15.36 -10.27 -8.54
N GLU A 59 15.87 -10.14 -7.32
CA GLU A 59 16.71 -11.15 -6.66
C GLU A 59 15.94 -12.42 -6.25
N LEU A 60 14.61 -12.35 -6.24
CA LEU A 60 13.72 -13.49 -5.93
C LEU A 60 13.02 -14.05 -7.18
N LYS A 61 13.29 -13.49 -8.36
CA LYS A 61 12.79 -14.05 -9.62
C LYS A 61 13.77 -15.11 -10.13
N PRO A 62 13.29 -16.28 -10.58
CA PRO A 62 14.16 -17.27 -11.18
C PRO A 62 14.85 -16.67 -12.42
N PRO A 63 16.14 -16.98 -12.65
CA PRO A 63 16.82 -16.52 -13.85
C PRO A 63 16.14 -17.13 -15.09
N THR A 64 15.82 -16.27 -16.05
CA THR A 64 15.34 -16.62 -17.40
C THR A 64 16.44 -17.13 -18.30
#